data_AF-A0A3L7UU21-F1
#
_entry.id   AF-A0A3L7UU21-F1
#
_cell.length_a   1.000
_cell.length_b   1.000
_cell.length_c   1.000
_cell.angle_alpha   90.00
_cell.angle_beta   90.00
_cell.angle_gamma   90.00
#
_symmetry.space_group_name_H-M   'P 1'
#
loop_
_entity.id
_entity.type
_entity.pdbx_description
1 polymer ?
#
loop_
_entity_poly.entity_id
_entity_poly.type
_entity_poly.pdbx_seq_one_letter_code
_entity_poly.pdbx_strand_id
1 'polypeptide(L)'
;MNSPADLQLIDATLSGDTRAFDELVRRYQDRLVHSLEHTLGSRDDALDVAQQAFVLAWKKLSSFRREAGFYSWLYRIAHNFAISRIRRPKISSRSLDHLHEAAGFEPADIHSESAPEYPMLQAEQIQMVQKALLEIVEEFRQPLVLKEIDGFSYEEIARILGIPLGTVRSRIFRARQELIAKLQRHSKEQE
;
A
#
# COMPACT_ATOMS: atom_id res chain seq x y z
N MET A 1 -1.60 3.47 -17.15
CA MET A 1 -1.88 4.65 -18.02
C MET A 1 -2.99 5.48 -17.39
N ASN A 2 -3.03 6.79 -17.65
CA ASN A 2 -4.13 7.65 -17.19
C ASN A 2 -5.42 7.29 -17.93
N SER A 3 -6.53 7.17 -17.22
CA SER A 3 -7.83 7.20 -17.87
C SER A 3 -8.06 8.59 -18.47
N PRO A 4 -8.72 8.73 -19.63
CA PRO A 4 -9.19 10.03 -20.13
C PRO A 4 -9.97 10.82 -19.07
N ALA A 5 -10.71 10.12 -18.20
CA ALA A 5 -11.43 10.72 -17.09
C ALA A 5 -10.50 11.35 -16.03
N ASP A 6 -9.32 10.77 -15.79
CA ASP A 6 -8.38 11.33 -14.81
C ASP A 6 -7.73 12.61 -15.33
N LEU A 7 -7.40 12.65 -16.63
CA LEU A 7 -6.85 13.85 -17.25
C LEU A 7 -7.84 15.02 -17.19
N GLN A 8 -9.13 14.76 -17.44
CA GLN A 8 -10.18 15.77 -17.31
C GLN A 8 -10.30 16.31 -15.89
N LEU A 9 -10.26 15.44 -14.88
CA LEU A 9 -10.29 15.87 -13.48
C LEU A 9 -9.05 16.69 -13.10
N ILE A 10 -7.88 16.32 -13.62
CA ILE A 10 -6.64 17.09 -13.43
C ILE A 10 -6.77 18.47 -14.08
N ASP A 11 -7.25 18.55 -15.31
CA ASP A 11 -7.44 19.82 -16.03
C ASP A 11 -8.45 20.74 -15.32
N ALA A 12 -9.56 20.18 -14.85
CA ALA A 12 -10.56 20.91 -14.06
C ALA A 12 -9.98 21.42 -12.74
N THR A 13 -9.20 20.58 -12.04
CA THR A 13 -8.51 20.97 -10.80
C THR A 13 -7.55 22.13 -11.04
N LEU A 14 -6.74 22.06 -12.11
CA LEU A 14 -5.79 23.12 -12.46
C LEU A 14 -6.48 24.41 -12.91
N SER A 15 -7.73 24.32 -13.38
CA SER A 15 -8.58 25.46 -13.73
C SER A 15 -9.31 26.06 -12.52
N GLY A 16 -9.10 25.53 -11.32
CA GLY A 16 -9.65 26.04 -10.06
C GLY A 16 -10.86 25.27 -9.51
N ASP A 17 -11.32 24.21 -10.18
CA ASP A 17 -12.38 23.35 -9.64
C ASP A 17 -11.83 22.40 -8.57
N THR A 18 -11.96 22.79 -7.30
CA THR A 18 -11.47 21.98 -6.18
C THR A 18 -12.17 20.64 -6.06
N ARG A 19 -13.43 20.53 -6.51
CA ARG A 19 -14.23 19.29 -6.42
C ARG A 19 -13.70 18.21 -7.36
N ALA A 20 -13.05 18.61 -8.45
CA ALA A 20 -12.45 17.66 -9.39
C ALA A 20 -11.30 16.86 -8.73
N PHE A 21 -10.59 17.45 -7.78
CA PHE A 21 -9.57 16.73 -7.03
C PHE A 21 -10.17 15.82 -5.95
N ASP A 22 -11.27 16.22 -5.31
CA ASP A 22 -11.98 15.34 -4.37
C ASP A 22 -12.37 14.01 -5.05
N GLU A 23 -12.76 14.07 -6.32
CA GLU A 23 -13.03 12.89 -7.12
C GLU A 23 -11.77 12.05 -7.38
N LEU A 24 -10.62 12.68 -7.66
CA LEU A 24 -9.34 11.96 -7.72
C LEU A 24 -8.99 11.28 -6.39
N VAL A 25 -9.24 11.95 -5.25
CA VAL A 25 -9.03 11.37 -3.93
C VAL A 25 -9.92 10.15 -3.73
N ARG A 26 -11.23 10.27 -3.96
CA ARG A 26 -12.17 9.15 -3.81
C ARG A 26 -11.80 7.94 -4.66
N ARG A 27 -11.34 8.16 -5.89
CA ARG A 27 -10.93 7.07 -6.80
C ARG A 27 -9.69 6.32 -6.34
N TYR A 28 -8.76 7.01 -5.67
CA TYR A 28 -7.41 6.48 -5.44
C TYR A 28 -7.08 6.24 -3.97
N GLN A 29 -7.86 6.76 -3.02
CA GLN A 29 -7.56 6.66 -1.59
C GLN A 29 -7.49 5.22 -1.09
N ASP A 30 -8.50 4.40 -1.39
CA ASP A 30 -8.56 3.03 -0.86
C ASP A 30 -7.44 2.18 -1.44
N ARG A 31 -7.20 2.34 -2.75
CA ARG A 31 -6.08 1.65 -3.42
C ARG A 31 -4.74 2.04 -2.84
N LEU A 32 -4.51 3.34 -2.62
CA LEU A 32 -3.26 3.84 -2.06
C LEU A 32 -3.06 3.35 -0.61
N VAL A 33 -4.10 3.42 0.22
CA VAL A 33 -4.08 2.96 1.61
C VAL A 33 -3.80 1.46 1.67
N HIS A 34 -4.50 0.63 0.90
CA HIS A 34 -4.25 -0.81 0.89
C HIS A 34 -2.81 -1.16 0.46
N SER A 35 -2.28 -0.52 -0.58
CA SER A 35 -0.89 -0.77 -0.99
C SER A 35 0.12 -0.33 0.08
N LEU A 36 -0.13 0.81 0.74
CA LEU A 36 0.69 1.28 1.86
C LEU A 36 0.57 0.38 3.09
N GLU A 37 -0.59 -0.22 3.36
CA GLU A 37 -0.78 -1.19 4.45
C GLU A 37 0.06 -2.45 4.23
N HIS A 38 0.12 -2.99 3.01
CA HIS A 38 1.00 -4.10 2.67
C HIS A 38 2.49 -3.74 2.78
N THR A 39 2.82 -2.46 2.62
CA THR A 39 4.19 -1.96 2.68
C THR A 39 4.63 -1.68 4.12
N LEU A 40 3.80 -0.99 4.89
CA LEU A 40 4.09 -0.47 6.24
C LEU A 40 3.70 -1.44 7.35
N GLY A 41 2.72 -2.31 7.11
CA GLY A 41 2.16 -3.22 8.12
C GLY A 41 1.31 -2.54 9.19
N SER A 42 0.91 -1.29 8.96
CA SER A 42 0.11 -0.48 9.88
C SER A 42 -0.89 0.36 9.08
N ARG A 43 -2.17 0.20 9.39
CA ARG A 43 -3.27 0.96 8.77
C ARG A 43 -3.20 2.44 9.11
N ASP A 44 -2.89 2.76 10.37
CA ASP A 44 -2.75 4.15 10.82
C ASP A 44 -1.59 4.84 10.09
N ASP A 45 -0.45 4.16 9.96
CA ASP A 45 0.69 4.70 9.21
C ASP A 45 0.35 4.87 7.72
N ALA A 46 -0.41 3.94 7.15
CA ALA A 46 -0.86 4.00 5.75
C ALA A 46 -1.81 5.17 5.51
N LEU A 47 -2.80 5.38 6.38
CA LEU A 47 -3.74 6.50 6.33
C LEU A 47 -3.01 7.85 6.42
N ASP A 48 -2.09 7.98 7.38
CA ASP A 48 -1.29 9.19 7.55
C ASP A 48 -0.42 9.49 6.33
N VAL A 49 0.23 8.46 5.77
CA VAL A 49 1.09 8.61 4.58
C VAL A 49 0.23 8.95 3.36
N ALA A 50 -0.93 8.31 3.19
CA ALA A 50 -1.87 8.60 2.11
C ALA A 50 -2.35 10.05 2.18
N GLN A 51 -2.76 10.52 3.36
CA GLN A 51 -3.19 11.91 3.55
C GLN A 51 -2.07 12.90 3.17
N GLN A 52 -0.85 12.69 3.67
CA GLN A 52 0.30 13.54 3.31
C GLN A 52 0.59 13.51 1.80
N ALA A 53 0.46 12.34 1.18
CA ALA A 53 0.64 12.18 -0.25
C ALA A 53 -0.40 12.96 -1.06
N PHE A 54 -1.69 12.89 -0.70
CA PHE A 54 -2.73 13.66 -1.37
C PHE A 54 -2.59 15.17 -1.17
N VAL A 55 -2.25 15.63 0.05
CA VAL A 55 -1.99 17.06 0.30
C VAL A 55 -0.82 17.56 -0.55
N LEU A 56 0.25 16.77 -0.66
CA LEU A 56 1.40 17.14 -1.48
C LEU A 56 1.08 17.03 -2.98
N ALA A 57 0.28 16.05 -3.39
CA ALA A 57 -0.20 15.89 -4.76
C ALA A 57 -1.03 17.10 -5.19
N TRP A 58 -1.96 17.57 -4.35
CA TRP A 58 -2.71 18.81 -4.59
C TRP A 58 -1.76 20.00 -4.84
N LYS A 59 -0.80 20.21 -3.93
CA LYS A 59 0.17 21.32 -4.04
C LYS A 59 1.08 21.23 -5.26
N LYS A 60 1.35 20.02 -5.75
CA LYS A 60 2.28 19.77 -6.86
C LYS A 60 1.58 19.40 -8.16
N LEU A 61 0.25 19.45 -8.23
CA LEU A 61 -0.50 18.93 -9.38
C LEU A 61 -0.10 19.63 -10.69
N SER A 62 0.21 20.93 -10.63
CA SER A 62 0.70 21.70 -11.79
C SER A 62 2.03 21.20 -12.37
N SER A 63 2.83 20.48 -11.58
CA SER A 63 4.09 19.86 -12.02
C SER A 63 3.93 18.47 -12.62
N PHE A 64 2.72 17.91 -12.63
CA PHE A 64 2.46 16.58 -13.16
C PHE A 64 2.57 16.58 -14.70
N ARG A 65 3.60 15.91 -15.21
CA ARG A 65 3.96 15.89 -16.65
C ARG A 65 3.12 14.96 -17.52
N ARG A 66 2.15 14.21 -16.97
CA ARG A 66 1.25 13.27 -17.71
C ARG A 66 1.94 12.13 -18.47
N GLU A 67 3.27 12.03 -18.44
CA GLU A 67 4.08 10.93 -18.99
C GLU A 67 3.91 9.60 -18.23
N ALA A 68 3.36 9.65 -17.02
CA ALA A 68 3.05 8.51 -16.18
C ALA A 68 1.58 8.56 -15.76
N GLY A 69 1.03 7.43 -15.31
CA GLY A 69 -0.26 7.41 -14.65
C GLY A 69 -0.27 8.31 -13.41
N PHE A 70 -1.40 8.95 -13.12
CA PHE A 70 -1.62 9.79 -11.95
C PHE A 70 -1.40 8.96 -10.70
N TYR A 71 -1.95 7.74 -10.66
CA TYR A 71 -1.72 6.81 -9.57
C TYR A 71 -0.23 6.47 -9.39
N SER A 72 0.52 6.22 -10.47
CA SER A 72 1.96 5.97 -10.40
C SER A 72 2.73 7.17 -9.82
N TRP A 73 2.34 8.39 -10.21
CA TRP A 73 2.94 9.62 -9.71
C TRP A 73 2.58 9.89 -8.24
N LEU A 74 1.33 9.68 -7.87
CA LEU A 74 0.82 9.76 -6.50
C LEU A 74 1.54 8.75 -5.59
N TYR A 75 1.68 7.50 -6.04
CA TYR A 75 2.39 6.48 -5.28
C TYR A 75 3.85 6.86 -5.08
N ARG A 76 4.53 7.41 -6.10
CA ARG A 76 5.91 7.89 -5.94
C ARG A 76 6.01 8.99 -4.88
N ILE A 77 5.00 9.86 -4.76
CA ILE A 77 4.93 10.85 -3.68
C ILE A 77 4.81 10.13 -2.32
N ALA A 78 3.86 9.20 -2.19
CA ALA A 78 3.61 8.44 -0.97
C ALA A 78 4.83 7.61 -0.51
N HIS A 79 5.50 6.95 -1.44
CA HIS A 79 6.67 6.11 -1.21
C HIS A 79 7.81 6.85 -0.49
N ASN A 80 8.04 8.13 -0.81
CA ASN A 80 9.04 8.95 -0.12
C ASN A 80 8.72 9.12 1.38
N PHE A 81 7.44 9.29 1.71
CA PHE A 81 6.99 9.38 3.10
C PHE A 81 7.05 8.01 3.78
N ALA A 82 6.63 6.93 3.09
CA ALA A 82 6.69 5.56 3.60
C ALA A 82 8.13 5.17 4.01
N ILE A 83 9.13 5.42 3.15
CA ILE A 83 10.54 5.16 3.49
C ILE A 83 10.95 5.90 4.77
N SER A 84 10.53 7.16 4.92
CA SER A 84 10.89 7.97 6.09
C SER A 84 10.33 7.41 7.39
N ARG A 85 9.16 6.76 7.33
CA ARG A 85 8.48 6.16 8.49
C ARG A 85 9.08 4.80 8.86
N ILE A 86 9.43 4.00 7.87
CA ILE A 86 10.06 2.68 8.05
C ILE A 86 11.48 2.80 8.64
N ARG A 87 12.22 3.85 8.24
CA ARG A 87 13.60 4.08 8.72
C ARG A 87 13.69 4.73 10.10
N ARG A 88 12.57 5.20 10.66
CA ARG A 88 12.57 5.65 12.06
C ARG A 88 12.73 4.41 12.95
N PRO A 89 13.77 4.32 13.79
CA PRO A 89 13.80 3.26 14.79
C PRO A 89 12.52 3.38 15.60
N LYS A 90 11.77 2.28 15.73
CA LYS A 90 10.71 2.18 16.74
C LYS A 90 11.43 2.42 18.08
N ILE A 91 11.35 3.65 18.59
CA ILE A 91 11.74 3.91 19.97
C ILE A 91 10.75 3.07 20.76
N SER A 92 11.26 1.94 21.27
CA SER A 92 10.54 1.08 22.17
C SER A 92 10.17 1.93 23.39
N SER A 93 8.96 2.49 23.41
CA SER A 93 8.28 2.86 24.65
C SER A 93 7.90 1.57 25.35
N ARG A 94 8.90 0.90 25.93
CA ARG A 94 8.70 -0.14 26.94
C ARG A 94 8.30 0.56 28.22
N SER A 95 6.99 0.74 28.39
CA SER A 95 6.23 1.09 29.60
C SER A 95 5.06 1.98 29.15
N LEU A 96 3.79 1.58 29.23
CA LEU A 96 3.09 1.06 30.40
C LEU A 96 2.00 0.05 30.00
N ASP A 97 1.79 -0.89 30.91
CA ASP A 97 0.64 -1.78 31.06
C ASP A 97 0.49 -2.99 30.14
N HIS A 98 1.03 -4.11 30.66
CA HIS A 98 0.25 -5.35 30.74
C HIS A 98 -1.13 -5.01 31.31
N LEU A 99 -2.17 -4.88 30.48
CA LEU A 99 -3.59 -5.04 30.81
C LEU A 99 -4.42 -4.84 29.52
N HIS A 100 -4.48 -5.90 28.70
CA HIS A 100 -5.70 -6.42 28.07
C HIS A 100 -5.27 -7.49 27.06
N GLU A 101 -5.41 -8.75 27.48
CA GLU A 101 -5.88 -9.78 26.57
C GLU A 101 -7.17 -9.28 25.90
N ALA A 102 -7.31 -9.58 24.60
CA ALA A 102 -8.48 -9.31 23.78
C ALA A 102 -8.81 -7.84 23.49
N ALA A 103 -8.03 -7.20 22.61
CA ALA A 103 -8.59 -6.22 21.68
C ALA A 103 -8.82 -6.94 20.35
N GLY A 104 -10.03 -7.47 20.21
CA GLY A 104 -10.51 -8.13 19.00
C GLY A 104 -10.31 -7.23 17.80
N PHE A 105 -9.79 -7.84 16.74
CA PHE A 105 -9.92 -7.32 15.39
C PHE A 105 -11.40 -7.44 15.03
N GLU A 106 -12.22 -6.45 15.37
CA GLU A 106 -13.59 -6.36 14.87
C GLU A 106 -13.53 -5.80 13.44
N PRO A 107 -13.85 -6.59 12.40
CA PRO A 107 -14.17 -6.02 11.11
C PRO A 107 -15.45 -5.19 11.27
N ALA A 108 -15.44 -3.97 10.73
CA ALA A 108 -16.64 -3.14 10.68
C ALA A 108 -17.79 -3.93 10.04
N ASP A 109 -18.86 -4.11 10.81
CA ASP A 109 -20.07 -4.83 10.44
C ASP A 109 -20.64 -4.31 9.11
N ILE A 110 -20.63 -5.18 8.10
CA ILE A 110 -21.58 -5.12 7.00
C ILE A 110 -22.51 -6.31 7.25
N HIS A 111 -23.54 -6.08 8.07
CA HIS A 111 -24.57 -7.06 8.30
C HIS A 111 -25.25 -7.45 6.98
N SER A 112 -25.03 -8.68 6.54
CA SER A 112 -25.98 -9.43 5.75
C SER A 112 -25.89 -10.88 6.20
N GLU A 113 -26.89 -11.30 6.97
CA GLU A 113 -27.07 -12.67 7.44
C GLU A 113 -27.03 -13.66 6.27
N SER A 114 -26.00 -14.52 6.22
CA SER A 114 -26.05 -15.92 5.74
C SER A 114 -24.64 -16.58 5.79
N ALA A 115 -24.45 -17.50 6.74
CA ALA A 115 -23.41 -18.56 6.84
C ALA A 115 -21.92 -18.16 7.11
N PRO A 116 -21.34 -18.41 8.33
CA PRO A 116 -20.03 -17.90 8.69
C PRO A 116 -18.94 -18.98 8.92
N GLU A 117 -18.59 -19.78 7.91
CA GLU A 117 -17.33 -20.56 7.95
C GLU A 117 -16.37 -20.13 6.84
N TYR A 118 -16.92 -19.87 5.64
CA TYR A 118 -16.15 -19.43 4.48
C TYR A 118 -15.50 -18.03 4.61
N PRO A 119 -16.17 -17.01 5.18
CA PRO A 119 -15.57 -15.68 5.34
C PRO A 119 -14.40 -15.67 6.33
N MET A 120 -14.46 -16.51 7.37
CA MET A 120 -13.42 -16.60 8.40
C MET A 120 -12.14 -17.23 7.85
N LEU A 121 -12.25 -18.33 7.10
CA LEU A 121 -11.11 -18.98 6.44
C LEU A 121 -10.41 -18.05 5.44
N GLN A 122 -11.16 -17.20 4.73
CA GLN A 122 -10.58 -16.19 3.84
C GLN A 122 -9.83 -15.10 4.61
N ALA A 123 -10.38 -14.63 5.73
CA ALA A 123 -9.74 -13.63 6.57
C ALA A 123 -8.41 -14.14 7.15
N GLU A 124 -8.36 -15.40 7.60
CA GLU A 124 -7.13 -16.02 8.11
C GLU A 124 -6.05 -16.14 7.03
N GLN A 125 -6.42 -16.54 5.81
CA GLN A 125 -5.47 -16.61 4.69
C GLN A 125 -4.92 -15.23 4.31
N ILE A 126 -5.77 -14.20 4.28
CA ILE A 126 -5.35 -12.82 4.02
C ILE A 126 -4.37 -12.34 5.11
N GLN A 127 -4.67 -12.63 6.38
CA GLN A 127 -3.77 -12.29 7.49
C GLN A 127 -2.44 -13.03 7.41
N MET A 128 -2.44 -14.31 7.01
CA MET A 128 -1.21 -15.08 6.82
C MET A 128 -0.34 -14.48 5.71
N VAL A 129 -0.93 -14.12 4.56
CA VAL A 129 -0.21 -13.44 3.47
C VAL A 129 0.37 -12.11 3.94
N GLN A 130 -0.41 -11.32 4.68
CA GLN A 130 0.06 -10.04 5.21
C GLN A 130 1.23 -10.22 6.19
N LYS A 131 1.14 -11.18 7.12
CA LYS A 131 2.24 -11.51 8.04
C LYS A 131 3.49 -11.93 7.27
N ALA A 132 3.36 -12.83 6.30
CA ALA A 132 4.47 -13.29 5.48
C ALA A 132 5.13 -12.14 4.70
N LEU A 133 4.35 -11.22 4.12
CA LEU A 133 4.88 -10.02 3.46
C LEU A 133 5.70 -9.15 4.43
N LEU A 134 5.19 -8.91 5.65
CA LEU A 134 5.84 -8.05 6.64
C LEU A 134 7.14 -8.60 7.22
N GLU A 135 7.41 -9.89 7.04
CA GLU A 135 8.71 -10.46 7.41
C GLU A 135 9.75 -10.41 6.27
N ILE A 136 9.35 -10.08 5.04
CA ILE A 136 10.28 -9.88 3.90
C ILE A 136 11.00 -8.56 4.10
N VAL A 137 12.30 -8.47 3.80
CA VAL A 137 13.02 -7.19 3.90
C VAL A 137 12.36 -6.15 2.97
N GLU A 138 12.17 -4.93 3.48
CA GLU A 138 11.41 -3.87 2.80
C GLU A 138 11.83 -3.62 1.35
N GLU A 139 13.14 -3.66 1.08
CA GLU A 139 13.66 -3.44 -0.28
C GLU A 139 13.20 -4.49 -1.30
N PHE A 140 12.80 -5.68 -0.84
CA PHE A 140 12.22 -6.74 -1.66
C PHE A 140 10.69 -6.70 -1.61
N ARG A 141 10.10 -6.35 -0.47
CA ARG A 141 8.65 -6.26 -0.27
C ARG A 141 8.00 -5.22 -1.17
N GLN A 142 8.52 -3.99 -1.21
CA GLN A 142 7.93 -2.90 -2.00
C GLN A 142 7.72 -3.21 -3.48
N PRO A 143 8.76 -3.65 -4.24
CA PRO A 143 8.56 -3.96 -5.65
C PRO A 143 7.65 -5.17 -5.86
N LEU A 144 7.53 -6.08 -4.88
CA LEU A 144 6.58 -7.18 -4.92
C LEU A 144 5.14 -6.69 -4.76
N VAL A 145 4.86 -5.85 -3.76
CA VAL A 145 3.54 -5.23 -3.53
C VAL A 145 3.10 -4.45 -4.78
N LEU A 146 3.99 -3.59 -5.30
CA LEU A 146 3.72 -2.83 -6.51
C LEU A 146 3.43 -3.71 -7.73
N LYS A 147 4.03 -4.91 -7.78
CA LYS A 147 3.85 -5.83 -8.91
C LYS A 147 2.56 -6.64 -8.80
N GLU A 148 2.37 -7.32 -7.67
CA GLU A 148 1.30 -8.32 -7.51
C GLU A 148 -0.01 -7.70 -7.03
N ILE A 149 0.05 -6.63 -6.24
CA ILE A 149 -1.12 -5.98 -5.65
C ILE A 149 -1.55 -4.79 -6.49
N ASP A 150 -0.61 -3.92 -6.86
CA ASP A 150 -0.93 -2.75 -7.68
C ASP A 150 -0.91 -3.02 -9.19
N GLY A 151 -0.35 -4.15 -9.64
CA GLY A 151 -0.35 -4.54 -11.05
C GLY A 151 0.58 -3.73 -11.95
N PHE A 152 1.56 -3.00 -11.41
CA PHE A 152 2.45 -2.17 -12.22
C PHE A 152 3.39 -2.99 -13.12
N SER A 153 3.81 -2.38 -14.24
CA SER A 153 4.90 -2.92 -15.07
C SER A 153 6.25 -2.78 -14.35
N TYR A 154 7.25 -3.56 -14.74
CA TYR A 154 8.59 -3.43 -14.15
C TYR A 154 9.21 -2.05 -14.43
N GLU A 155 8.91 -1.45 -15.58
CA GLU A 155 9.34 -0.10 -15.96
C GLU A 155 8.63 0.98 -15.14
N GLU A 156 7.36 0.79 -14.80
CA GLU A 156 6.64 1.67 -13.88
C GLU A 156 7.22 1.58 -12.47
N ILE A 157 7.48 0.36 -11.97
CA ILE A 157 8.10 0.13 -10.65
C ILE A 157 9.48 0.76 -10.59
N ALA A 158 10.31 0.62 -11.63
CA ALA A 158 11.63 1.25 -11.72
C ALA A 158 11.54 2.78 -11.57
N ARG A 159 10.56 3.41 -12.23
CA ARG A 159 10.32 4.86 -12.15
C ARG A 159 9.77 5.30 -10.80
N ILE A 160 8.89 4.49 -10.19
CA ILE A 160 8.28 4.77 -8.88
C ILE A 160 9.36 4.72 -7.79
N LEU A 161 10.15 3.65 -7.76
CA LEU A 161 11.16 3.41 -6.71
C LEU A 161 12.50 4.12 -6.99
N GLY A 162 12.71 4.62 -8.21
CA GLY A 162 13.97 5.27 -8.60
C GLY A 162 15.16 4.30 -8.67
N ILE A 163 14.92 3.06 -9.08
CA ILE A 163 15.94 1.99 -9.16
C ILE A 163 16.04 1.40 -10.58
N PRO A 164 17.18 0.80 -10.97
CA PRO A 164 17.33 0.20 -12.29
C PRO A 164 16.33 -0.94 -12.56
N LEU A 165 15.91 -1.11 -13.81
CA LEU A 165 14.98 -2.18 -14.22
C LEU A 165 15.50 -3.58 -13.88
N GLY A 166 16.81 -3.81 -14.02
CA GLY A 166 17.45 -5.07 -13.62
C GLY A 166 17.33 -5.33 -12.12
N THR A 167 17.43 -4.27 -11.30
CA THR A 167 17.26 -4.33 -9.85
C THR A 167 15.80 -4.63 -9.46
N VAL A 168 14.81 -4.08 -10.19
CA VAL A 168 13.40 -4.44 -10.00
C VAL A 168 13.20 -5.94 -10.19
N ARG A 169 13.68 -6.48 -11.33
CA ARG A 169 13.52 -7.92 -11.65
C ARG A 169 14.15 -8.81 -10.58
N SER A 170 15.38 -8.51 -10.17
CA SER A 170 16.09 -9.31 -9.18
C SER A 170 15.45 -9.23 -7.79
N ARG A 171 14.98 -8.04 -7.37
CA ARG A 171 14.28 -7.86 -6.09
C ARG A 171 12.95 -8.58 -6.06
N ILE A 172 12.13 -8.50 -7.11
CA ILE A 172 10.85 -9.23 -7.18
C ILE A 172 11.08 -10.73 -7.15
N PHE A 173 12.08 -11.23 -7.90
CA PHE A 173 12.41 -12.66 -7.88
C PHE A 173 12.77 -13.12 -6.47
N ARG A 174 13.65 -12.39 -5.75
CA ARG A 174 14.01 -12.70 -4.36
C ARG A 174 12.81 -12.61 -3.42
N ALA A 175 11.99 -11.57 -3.55
CA ALA A 175 10.80 -11.38 -2.73
C ALA A 175 9.82 -12.55 -2.86
N ARG A 176 9.60 -13.07 -4.08
CA ARG A 176 8.75 -14.25 -4.30
C ARG A 176 9.29 -15.49 -3.61
N GLN A 177 10.61 -15.72 -3.66
CA GLN A 177 11.24 -16.86 -2.97
C GLN A 177 11.08 -16.75 -1.45
N GLU A 178 11.30 -15.56 -0.88
CA GLU A 178 11.08 -15.33 0.54
C GLU A 178 9.61 -15.49 0.94
N LEU A 179 8.67 -14.98 0.13
CA LEU A 179 7.25 -15.11 0.39
C LEU A 179 6.82 -16.59 0.43
N ILE A 180 7.25 -17.39 -0.55
CA ILE A 180 6.95 -18.83 -0.59
C ILE A 180 7.49 -19.53 0.65
N ALA A 181 8.75 -19.28 1.02
CA ALA A 181 9.37 -19.89 2.19
C ALA A 181 8.63 -19.53 3.49
N LYS A 182 8.18 -18.28 3.61
CA LYS A 182 7.44 -17.80 4.78
C LYS A 182 6.03 -18.39 4.85
N LEU A 183 5.30 -18.41 3.73
CA LEU A 183 3.98 -19.03 3.68
C LEU A 183 4.03 -20.51 4.06
N GLN A 184 5.02 -21.26 3.55
CA GLN A 184 5.21 -22.68 3.91
C GLN A 184 5.50 -22.88 5.41
N ARG A 185 6.20 -21.93 6.04
CA ARG A 185 6.46 -21.97 7.48
C ARG A 185 5.17 -21.73 8.27
N HIS A 186 4.39 -20.72 7.91
CA HIS A 186 3.13 -20.40 8.58
C HIS A 186 2.10 -21.52 8.42
N SER A 187 2.01 -22.19 7.26
CA SER A 187 1.11 -23.33 7.08
C SER A 187 1.47 -24.54 7.95
N LYS A 188 2.76 -24.80 8.19
CA LYS A 188 3.22 -25.89 9.08
C LYS A 188 3.02 -25.59 10.57
N GLU A 189 2.95 -24.32 10.94
CA GLU A 189 2.70 -23.89 12.33
C GLU A 189 1.20 -23.97 12.69
N GLN A 190 0.32 -24.18 11.71
CA GLN A 190 -1.14 -24.31 11.89
C GLN A 190 -1.66 -25.77 11.80
N GLU A 191 -0.81 -26.73 11.44
CA GLU A 191 -1.07 -28.18 11.49
C GLU A 191 -0.64 -28.78 12.84
#